data_AF-A0AAU4ADA5-F1
#
_entry.id   AF-A0AAU4ADA5-F1
#
_cell.length_a   1.000
_cell.length_b   1.000
_cell.length_c   1.000
_cell.angle_alpha   90.00
_cell.angle_beta   90.00
_cell.angle_gamma   90.00
#
_symmetry.space_group_name_H-M   'P 1'
#
loop_
_entity.id
_entity.type
_entity.pdbx_description
1 polymer ?
#
loop_
_entity_poly.entity_id
_entity_poly.type
_entity_poly.pdbx_seq_one_letter_code
_entity_poly.pdbx_strand_id
1 'polypeptide(L)'
;MKIIRILAPLAAMAALLTMAAPVQAQPAPAPATVATATVPPPANQSICKKPGGYYQHLSDPAAFWVCDNAYRPTRHICPGGLLYNADARPATCDWPDQVHSQAPTGATTLTAAPAHLQKLPLKVVGLKATLKTGLIGVPITFKSKSGKVLCTATTQSVNYYDNTRGAPSVATCDSTAGLVGTVTDLLLGYTASFAGRDGLFEASTGNGTVKLLG
;
A
#
# COMPACT_ATOMS: atom_id res chain seq x y z
N MET A 1 41.76 -36.41 -27.40
CA MET A 1 41.66 -37.81 -26.93
C MET A 1 42.97 -38.21 -26.27
N LYS A 2 42.95 -38.45 -24.96
CA LYS A 2 43.93 -39.32 -24.28
C LYS A 2 43.25 -39.87 -23.02
N ILE A 3 42.98 -41.15 -23.07
CA ILE A 3 42.34 -41.98 -22.04
C ILE A 3 43.45 -42.48 -21.13
N ILE A 4 43.34 -42.23 -19.82
CA ILE A 4 44.09 -42.97 -18.81
C ILE A 4 43.09 -43.36 -17.71
N ARG A 5 42.71 -44.64 -17.72
CA ARG A 5 42.23 -45.36 -16.53
C ARG A 5 43.46 -45.74 -15.72
N ILE A 6 43.31 -45.87 -14.40
CA ILE A 6 43.63 -47.10 -13.62
C ILE A 6 43.71 -46.82 -12.10
N LEU A 7 43.05 -47.73 -11.37
CA LEU A 7 43.21 -48.18 -9.97
C LEU A 7 42.78 -47.29 -8.79
N ALA A 8 41.70 -47.76 -8.15
CA ALA A 8 41.41 -47.59 -6.72
C ALA A 8 42.40 -48.40 -5.85
N PRO A 9 42.49 -48.08 -4.55
CA PRO A 9 42.35 -49.15 -3.58
C PRO A 9 41.35 -48.83 -2.46
N LEU A 10 40.82 -49.95 -1.95
CA LEU A 10 39.92 -50.12 -0.83
C LEU A 10 40.51 -49.65 0.51
N ALA A 11 39.57 -49.45 1.44
CA ALA A 11 39.65 -49.64 2.89
C ALA A 11 40.11 -48.44 3.74
N ALA A 12 39.13 -47.84 4.41
CA ALA A 12 39.14 -47.74 5.87
C ALA A 12 37.72 -47.42 6.36
N MET A 13 37.02 -48.45 6.86
CA MET A 13 35.91 -48.26 7.78
C MET A 13 36.47 -47.70 9.09
N ALA A 14 36.00 -46.53 9.51
CA ALA A 14 36.12 -46.07 10.89
C ALA A 14 34.73 -45.69 11.38
N ALA A 15 34.18 -46.54 12.23
CA ALA A 15 32.99 -46.28 13.01
C ALA A 15 33.26 -45.11 13.98
N LEU A 16 32.36 -44.13 14.02
CA LEU A 16 32.25 -43.20 15.15
C LEU A 16 30.84 -43.29 15.71
N LEU A 17 30.75 -44.07 16.80
CA LEU A 17 29.68 -44.03 17.77
C LEU A 17 29.62 -42.64 18.44
N THR A 18 28.40 -42.12 18.56
CA THR A 18 27.82 -41.30 19.64
C THR A 18 28.71 -40.32 20.40
N MET A 19 28.32 -39.05 20.48
CA MET A 19 28.01 -38.33 21.74
C MET A 19 27.06 -37.15 21.45
N ALA A 20 25.83 -37.21 21.97
CA ALA A 20 24.95 -36.05 22.05
C ALA A 20 25.49 -35.14 23.16
N ALA A 21 25.88 -33.92 22.79
CA ALA A 21 26.33 -32.91 23.74
C ALA A 21 25.15 -32.51 24.66
N PRO A 22 25.40 -32.26 25.96
CA PRO A 22 24.37 -31.73 26.84
C PRO A 22 24.02 -30.31 26.39
N VAL A 23 22.74 -30.04 26.13
CA VAL A 23 22.21 -28.68 25.94
C VAL A 23 22.38 -27.96 27.27
N GLN A 24 23.42 -27.16 27.39
CA GLN A 24 23.57 -26.23 28.50
C GLN A 24 22.52 -25.12 28.31
N ALA A 25 21.62 -24.97 29.28
CA ALA A 25 20.68 -23.87 29.34
C ALA A 25 21.45 -22.56 29.38
N GLN A 26 21.39 -21.81 28.27
CA GLN A 26 22.04 -20.51 28.16
C GLN A 26 21.31 -19.51 29.06
N PRO A 27 22.00 -18.76 29.94
CA PRO A 27 21.38 -17.72 30.75
C PRO A 27 20.65 -16.72 29.86
N ALA A 28 19.43 -16.35 30.24
CA ALA A 28 18.65 -15.34 29.53
C ALA A 28 19.48 -14.05 29.38
N PRO A 29 19.57 -13.47 28.17
CA PRO A 29 20.26 -12.20 28.00
C PRO A 29 19.53 -11.11 28.79
N ALA A 30 20.30 -10.37 29.60
CA ALA A 30 19.80 -9.19 30.32
C ALA A 30 19.13 -8.20 29.34
N PRO A 31 18.11 -7.43 29.77
CA PRO A 31 17.42 -6.50 28.90
C PRO A 31 18.38 -5.39 28.46
N ALA A 32 18.76 -5.43 27.18
CA ALA A 32 19.44 -4.32 26.53
C ALA A 32 18.45 -3.15 26.42
N THR A 33 18.79 -2.02 27.03
CA THR A 33 18.14 -0.72 26.81
C THR A 33 18.37 -0.31 25.35
N VAL A 34 17.40 -0.60 24.48
CA VAL A 34 17.45 -0.20 23.07
C VAL A 34 17.01 1.26 22.94
N ALA A 35 17.91 2.08 22.40
CA ALA A 35 17.70 3.48 22.13
C ALA A 35 16.57 3.71 21.11
N THR A 36 15.74 4.71 21.40
CA THR A 36 14.63 5.19 20.56
C THR A 36 15.18 5.86 19.30
N ALA A 37 15.17 5.16 18.17
CA ALA A 37 15.43 5.79 16.87
C ALA A 37 14.15 6.49 16.38
N THR A 38 14.14 7.83 16.48
CA THR A 38 13.11 8.71 15.93
C THR A 38 13.25 8.81 14.42
N VAL A 39 12.53 7.95 13.69
CA VAL A 39 12.27 8.14 12.25
C VAL A 39 11.19 9.24 12.12
N PRO A 40 11.48 10.39 11.49
CA PRO A 40 10.47 11.43 11.29
C PRO A 40 9.38 10.93 10.33
N PRO A 41 8.09 11.17 10.63
CA PRO A 41 6.99 10.75 9.77
C PRO A 41 7.03 11.50 8.42
N PRO A 42 6.63 10.87 7.31
CA PRO A 42 6.49 11.55 6.02
C PRO A 42 5.45 12.68 6.17
N ALA A 43 5.87 13.89 5.83
CA ALA A 43 5.06 15.10 5.93
C ALA A 43 3.82 15.05 5.00
N ASN A 44 2.72 15.63 5.49
CA ASN A 44 1.45 15.97 4.82
C ASN A 44 0.23 15.03 4.84
N GLN A 45 0.09 14.13 5.81
CA GLN A 45 -1.24 13.64 6.23
C GLN A 45 -1.37 13.75 7.75
N SER A 46 -2.36 14.48 8.27
CA SER A 46 -2.56 14.58 9.73
C SER A 46 -3.05 13.24 10.27
N ILE A 47 -2.10 12.40 10.68
CA ILE A 47 -2.33 11.09 11.32
C ILE A 47 -3.29 11.25 12.52
N CYS A 48 -3.17 12.36 13.24
CA CYS A 48 -4.00 12.70 14.38
C CYS A 48 -5.32 13.33 13.93
N LYS A 49 -6.42 12.59 14.09
CA LYS A 49 -7.78 13.08 13.84
C LYS A 49 -8.39 13.77 15.07
N LYS A 50 -7.95 13.39 16.27
CA LYS A 50 -8.33 13.95 17.58
C LYS A 50 -7.13 13.94 18.52
N PRO A 51 -7.06 14.88 19.48
CA PRO A 51 -6.03 14.86 20.52
C PRO A 51 -6.21 13.62 21.41
N GLY A 52 -5.11 13.02 21.86
CA GLY A 52 -5.13 11.84 22.73
C GLY A 52 -5.61 10.55 22.06
N GLY A 53 -5.66 10.51 20.72
CA GLY A 53 -6.15 9.36 19.95
C GLY A 53 -5.09 8.29 19.66
N TYR A 54 -5.55 7.05 19.47
CA TYR A 54 -4.74 5.94 18.99
C TYR A 54 -5.17 5.55 17.57
N TYR A 55 -4.23 5.37 16.65
CA TYR A 55 -4.51 5.11 15.23
C TYR A 55 -3.64 3.99 14.68
N GLN A 56 -4.19 3.11 13.86
CA GLN A 56 -3.43 2.03 13.24
C GLN A 56 -2.41 2.59 12.22
N HIS A 57 -1.25 1.95 12.10
CA HIS A 57 -0.29 2.27 11.05
C HIS A 57 -0.67 1.59 9.73
N LEU A 58 -0.75 2.35 8.64
CA LEU A 58 -1.32 1.88 7.35
C LEU A 58 -0.47 0.84 6.61
N SER A 59 0.83 0.75 6.90
CA SER A 59 1.76 -0.15 6.22
C SER A 59 2.40 -1.19 7.15
N ASP A 60 2.13 -1.12 8.46
CA ASP A 60 2.79 -1.97 9.45
C ASP A 60 1.76 -2.34 10.53
N PRO A 61 1.15 -3.53 10.46
CA PRO A 61 0.09 -3.92 11.36
C PRO A 61 0.58 -4.13 12.81
N ALA A 62 1.89 -4.28 13.02
CA ALA A 62 2.49 -4.33 14.34
C ALA A 62 2.71 -2.93 14.92
N ALA A 63 2.44 -1.85 14.16
CA ALA A 63 2.63 -0.49 14.62
C ALA A 63 1.32 0.30 14.72
N PHE A 64 1.33 1.30 15.60
CA PHE A 64 0.25 2.25 15.78
C PHE A 64 0.80 3.64 16.13
N TRP A 65 -0.05 4.64 16.02
CA TRP A 65 0.24 6.02 16.33
C TRP A 65 -0.51 6.45 17.58
N VAL A 66 0.21 7.06 18.52
CA VAL A 66 -0.36 7.76 19.66
C VAL A 66 -0.24 9.24 19.40
N CYS A 67 -1.37 9.93 19.45
CA CYS A 67 -1.42 11.37 19.24
C CYS A 67 -1.49 12.09 20.58
N ASP A 68 -0.60 13.04 20.79
CA ASP A 68 -0.68 13.92 21.95
C ASP A 68 -1.79 14.98 21.80
N ASN A 69 -1.93 15.84 22.80
CA ASN A 69 -2.90 16.95 22.78
C ASN A 69 -2.55 18.03 21.75
N ALA A 70 -1.32 18.05 21.24
CA ALA A 70 -0.84 18.96 20.21
C ALA A 70 -0.89 18.32 18.81
N TYR A 71 -1.64 17.21 18.64
CA TYR A 71 -1.78 16.47 17.38
C TYR A 71 -0.46 15.94 16.82
N ARG A 72 0.55 15.70 17.67
CA ARG A 72 1.83 15.13 17.26
C ARG A 72 1.74 13.60 17.32
N PRO A 73 1.94 12.91 16.19
CA PRO A 73 1.89 11.45 16.15
C PRO A 73 3.23 10.87 16.61
N THR A 74 3.17 9.94 17.56
CA THR A 74 4.32 9.11 17.98
C THR A 74 4.07 7.67 17.55
N ARG A 75 5.02 7.05 16.85
CA ARG A 75 4.91 5.64 16.43
C ARG A 75 5.24 4.72 17.59
N HIS A 76 4.39 3.73 17.82
CA HIS A 76 4.59 2.66 18.76
C HIS A 76 4.51 1.32 18.04
N ILE A 77 5.22 0.33 18.57
CA ILE A 77 5.23 -1.04 18.06
C ILE A 77 4.64 -1.94 19.14
N CYS A 78 3.73 -2.81 18.75
CA CYS A 78 3.13 -3.81 19.61
C CYS A 78 4.19 -4.84 20.04
N PRO A 79 4.20 -5.23 21.33
CA PRO A 79 5.19 -6.16 21.85
C PRO A 79 4.94 -7.59 21.33
N GLY A 80 5.98 -8.42 21.32
CA GLY A 80 5.84 -9.88 21.17
C GLY A 80 5.22 -10.36 19.86
N GLY A 81 5.31 -9.58 18.78
CA GLY A 81 4.69 -9.94 17.49
C GLY A 81 3.17 -9.78 17.46
N LEU A 82 2.58 -9.13 18.47
CA LEU A 82 1.17 -8.76 18.47
C LEU A 82 0.90 -7.69 17.41
N LEU A 83 -0.35 -7.62 16.96
CA LEU A 83 -0.82 -6.61 16.00
C LEU A 83 -1.73 -5.61 16.69
N TYR A 84 -1.78 -4.38 16.20
CA TYR A 84 -2.66 -3.37 16.78
C TYR A 84 -4.12 -3.59 16.39
N ASN A 85 -4.97 -3.89 17.38
CA ASN A 85 -6.40 -4.07 17.25
C ASN A 85 -7.13 -2.74 17.51
N ALA A 86 -7.44 -2.01 16.44
CA ALA A 86 -8.19 -0.76 16.53
C ALA A 86 -9.68 -0.96 16.87
N ASP A 87 -10.20 -2.17 16.71
CA ASP A 87 -11.61 -2.51 16.92
C ASP A 87 -11.88 -3.09 18.32
N ALA A 88 -10.83 -3.50 19.04
CA ALA A 88 -10.90 -3.81 20.47
C ALA A 88 -11.41 -2.60 21.28
N ARG A 89 -12.09 -2.88 22.40
CA ARG A 89 -12.67 -1.85 23.29
C ARG A 89 -12.22 -2.12 24.72
N PRO A 90 -11.11 -1.48 25.18
CA PRO A 90 -10.32 -0.44 24.51
C PRO A 90 -9.39 -0.98 23.40
N ALA A 91 -9.01 -0.11 22.47
CA ALA A 91 -8.08 -0.47 21.40
C ALA A 91 -6.71 -0.86 22.00
N THR A 92 -6.14 -1.97 21.55
CA THR A 92 -4.98 -2.59 22.18
C THR A 92 -4.17 -3.42 21.18
N CYS A 93 -2.95 -3.79 21.54
CA CYS A 93 -2.24 -4.86 20.87
C CYS A 93 -2.89 -6.20 21.21
N ASP A 94 -3.12 -7.03 20.20
CA ASP A 94 -3.85 -8.29 20.32
C ASP A 94 -3.21 -9.34 19.39
N TRP A 95 -3.61 -10.59 19.57
CA TRP A 95 -3.12 -11.69 18.76
C TRP A 95 -3.57 -11.56 17.29
N PRO A 96 -2.74 -11.97 16.31
CA PRO A 96 -3.04 -11.77 14.90
C PRO A 96 -4.40 -12.32 14.42
N ASP A 97 -4.89 -13.39 15.06
CA ASP A 97 -6.19 -14.01 14.81
C ASP A 97 -7.38 -13.22 15.36
N GLN A 98 -7.14 -12.40 16.41
CA GLN A 98 -8.13 -11.52 17.03
C GLN A 98 -8.13 -10.11 16.42
N VAL A 99 -7.03 -9.74 15.74
CA VAL A 99 -6.96 -8.52 14.96
C VAL A 99 -7.70 -8.76 13.66
N HIS A 100 -8.93 -8.23 13.57
CA HIS A 100 -9.53 -7.94 12.28
C HIS A 100 -8.65 -6.89 11.61
N SER A 101 -7.68 -7.39 10.85
CA SER A 101 -6.78 -6.55 10.08
C SER A 101 -7.67 -5.69 9.21
N GLN A 102 -7.67 -4.40 9.49
CA GLN A 102 -8.09 -3.41 8.52
C GLN A 102 -7.01 -3.19 7.48
N ALA A 103 -6.15 -4.18 7.23
CA ALA A 103 -5.71 -4.41 5.87
C ALA A 103 -7.01 -4.56 5.08
N PRO A 104 -7.39 -3.62 4.22
CA PRO A 104 -8.62 -3.80 3.47
C PRO A 104 -8.26 -4.78 2.36
N THR A 105 -8.08 -6.07 2.68
CA THR A 105 -8.15 -7.17 1.73
C THR A 105 -9.58 -7.19 1.21
N GLY A 106 -9.84 -6.23 0.35
CA GLY A 106 -11.11 -5.88 -0.23
C GLY A 106 -10.77 -5.50 -1.64
N ALA A 107 -11.43 -6.18 -2.58
CA ALA A 107 -11.38 -5.82 -3.98
C ALA A 107 -11.59 -4.30 -4.09
N THR A 108 -10.57 -3.58 -4.52
CA THR A 108 -10.72 -2.14 -4.75
C THR A 108 -11.52 -1.99 -6.02
N THR A 109 -12.67 -1.34 -5.96
CA THR A 109 -13.45 -1.03 -7.16
C THR A 109 -13.17 0.40 -7.57
N LEU A 110 -12.57 0.55 -8.75
CA LEU A 110 -12.30 1.83 -9.40
C LEU A 110 -13.33 2.08 -10.48
N THR A 111 -14.05 3.20 -10.38
CA THR A 111 -15.01 3.64 -11.40
C THR A 111 -14.50 4.91 -12.06
N ALA A 112 -14.37 4.90 -13.39
CA ALA A 112 -14.00 6.09 -14.16
C ALA A 112 -15.25 6.78 -14.73
N ALA A 113 -15.33 8.11 -14.64
CA ALA A 113 -16.46 8.89 -15.11
C ALA A 113 -16.27 9.34 -16.58
N PRO A 114 -17.32 9.81 -17.27
CA PRO A 114 -17.14 10.46 -18.56
C PRO A 114 -16.24 11.70 -18.46
N ALA A 115 -15.42 11.92 -19.49
CA ALA A 115 -14.56 13.09 -19.66
C ALA A 115 -14.84 13.77 -21.01
N HIS A 116 -14.25 14.94 -21.22
CA HIS A 116 -14.51 15.78 -22.37
C HIS A 116 -13.24 16.11 -23.15
N LEU A 117 -13.31 16.08 -24.48
CA LEU A 117 -12.23 16.51 -25.36
C LEU A 117 -12.48 17.96 -25.80
N GLN A 118 -11.57 18.86 -25.43
CA GLN A 118 -11.58 20.25 -25.89
C GLN A 118 -10.86 20.35 -27.24
N LYS A 119 -11.50 20.97 -28.24
CA LYS A 119 -10.90 21.24 -29.55
C LYS A 119 -9.94 22.42 -29.45
N LEU A 120 -8.66 22.12 -29.68
CA LEU A 120 -7.48 23.01 -29.75
C LEU A 120 -7.17 23.85 -28.49
N PRO A 121 -5.97 23.69 -27.90
CA PRO A 121 -5.06 22.55 -28.10
C PRO A 121 -5.74 21.26 -27.62
N LEU A 122 -5.51 20.13 -28.31
CA LEU A 122 -6.13 18.85 -27.95
C LEU A 122 -5.78 18.48 -26.50
N LYS A 123 -6.78 18.55 -25.63
CA LYS A 123 -6.72 18.15 -24.22
C LYS A 123 -8.01 17.47 -23.80
N VAL A 124 -7.88 16.44 -22.96
CA VAL A 124 -8.99 15.83 -22.25
C VAL A 124 -9.15 16.54 -20.91
N VAL A 125 -10.33 17.07 -20.66
CA VAL A 125 -10.71 17.75 -19.41
C VAL A 125 -11.73 16.94 -18.64
N GLY A 126 -11.67 17.05 -17.32
CA GLY A 126 -12.60 16.36 -16.43
C GLY A 126 -12.36 14.85 -16.33
N LEU A 127 -11.11 14.39 -16.44
CA LEU A 127 -10.79 13.01 -16.10
C LEU A 127 -11.06 12.82 -14.61
N LYS A 128 -11.87 11.82 -14.27
CA LYS A 128 -12.32 11.56 -12.90
C LYS A 128 -12.42 10.07 -12.66
N ALA A 129 -11.86 9.62 -11.53
CA ALA A 129 -12.05 8.27 -11.02
C ALA A 129 -12.46 8.29 -9.55
N THR A 130 -13.29 7.32 -9.16
CA THR A 130 -13.77 7.14 -7.78
C THR A 130 -13.37 5.75 -7.28
N LEU A 131 -12.79 5.68 -6.08
CA LEU A 131 -12.47 4.44 -5.37
C LEU A 131 -13.45 4.27 -4.22
N LYS A 132 -14.08 3.09 -4.14
CA LYS A 132 -15.03 2.78 -3.06
C LYS A 132 -14.36 2.64 -1.69
N THR A 133 -13.07 2.31 -1.64
CA THR A 133 -12.36 1.90 -0.42
C THR A 133 -11.78 3.06 0.42
N GLY A 134 -12.08 4.32 0.11
CA GLY A 134 -11.65 5.46 0.94
C GLY A 134 -10.14 5.67 1.05
N LEU A 135 -9.43 5.31 -0.01
CA LEU A 135 -7.99 5.45 -0.12
C LEU A 135 -7.61 6.89 -0.46
N ILE A 136 -6.98 7.61 0.47
CA ILE A 136 -6.47 8.98 0.28
C ILE A 136 -4.95 8.94 0.03
N GLY A 137 -4.44 9.81 -0.84
CA GLY A 137 -3.00 9.92 -1.08
C GLY A 137 -2.47 8.89 -2.08
N VAL A 138 -3.34 8.18 -2.78
CA VAL A 138 -2.97 7.11 -3.71
C VAL A 138 -2.94 7.62 -5.15
N PRO A 139 -1.90 7.33 -5.94
CA PRO A 139 -1.83 7.75 -7.32
C PRO A 139 -2.76 6.91 -8.22
N ILE A 140 -3.56 7.59 -9.02
CA ILE A 140 -4.37 7.03 -10.11
C ILE A 140 -3.79 7.52 -11.44
N THR A 141 -3.47 6.58 -12.31
CA THR A 141 -2.94 6.88 -13.65
C THR A 141 -4.06 6.80 -14.68
N PHE A 142 -4.24 7.86 -15.45
CA PHE A 142 -5.20 7.93 -16.55
C PHE A 142 -4.47 7.72 -17.86
N LYS A 143 -4.90 6.75 -18.67
CA LYS A 143 -4.31 6.42 -19.97
C LYS A 143 -5.36 6.36 -21.07
N SER A 144 -5.00 6.73 -22.28
CA SER A 144 -5.84 6.44 -23.46
C SER A 144 -5.89 4.93 -23.73
N LYS A 145 -6.75 4.50 -24.67
CA LYS A 145 -6.85 3.09 -25.06
C LYS A 145 -5.57 2.56 -25.71
N SER A 146 -4.79 3.40 -26.37
CA SER A 146 -3.44 3.04 -26.84
C SER A 146 -2.39 2.92 -25.72
N GLY A 147 -2.73 3.25 -24.48
CA GLY A 147 -1.83 3.15 -23.32
C GLY A 147 -1.03 4.42 -23.02
N LYS A 148 -1.22 5.50 -23.78
CA LYS A 148 -0.56 6.79 -23.53
C LYS A 148 -1.07 7.42 -22.23
N VAL A 149 -0.16 7.80 -21.34
CA VAL A 149 -0.52 8.51 -20.09
C VAL A 149 -1.07 9.88 -20.43
N LEU A 150 -2.30 10.17 -19.96
CA LEU A 150 -3.00 11.43 -20.14
C LEU A 150 -2.73 12.37 -18.96
N CYS A 151 -2.86 11.86 -17.74
CA CYS A 151 -2.48 12.53 -16.50
C CYS A 151 -2.39 11.52 -15.35
N THR A 152 -1.81 11.94 -14.24
CA THR A 152 -1.82 11.21 -12.97
C THR A 152 -2.37 12.14 -11.90
N ALA A 153 -3.27 11.63 -11.06
CA ALA A 153 -3.83 12.37 -9.95
C ALA A 153 -3.84 11.54 -8.68
N THR A 154 -3.75 12.22 -7.54
CA THR A 154 -3.79 11.58 -6.23
C THR A 154 -5.22 11.59 -5.70
N THR A 155 -5.65 10.49 -5.12
CA THR A 155 -6.98 10.38 -4.51
C THR A 155 -7.14 11.31 -3.31
N GLN A 156 -8.30 11.96 -3.23
CA GLN A 156 -8.72 12.84 -2.14
C GLN A 156 -10.06 12.36 -1.57
N SER A 157 -10.35 12.70 -0.31
CA SER A 157 -11.66 12.41 0.28
C SER A 157 -12.75 13.25 -0.40
N VAL A 158 -13.90 12.65 -0.73
CA VAL A 158 -15.06 13.42 -1.25
C VAL A 158 -15.72 14.29 -0.19
N ASN A 159 -15.47 13.98 1.09
CA ASN A 159 -15.97 14.73 2.24
C ASN A 159 -14.82 14.94 3.22
N TYR A 160 -14.39 16.18 3.39
CA TYR A 160 -13.34 16.53 4.35
C TYR A 160 -13.75 16.24 5.80
N TYR A 161 -15.06 16.28 6.10
CA TYR A 161 -15.62 16.09 7.45
C TYR A 161 -16.14 14.68 7.73
N ASP A 162 -16.28 13.83 6.71
CA ASP A 162 -16.76 12.45 6.87
C ASP A 162 -15.57 11.50 6.79
N ASN A 163 -15.08 11.13 7.96
CA ASN A 163 -13.97 10.22 8.15
C ASN A 163 -14.43 8.78 8.40
N THR A 164 -15.66 8.45 8.01
CA THR A 164 -16.15 7.06 8.04
C THR A 164 -15.27 6.17 7.16
N ARG A 165 -14.84 5.05 7.73
CA ARG A 165 -14.13 3.99 7.00
C ARG A 165 -15.02 3.54 5.84
N GLY A 166 -14.53 3.66 4.60
CA GLY A 166 -15.27 3.29 3.39
C GLY A 166 -15.98 4.42 2.64
N ALA A 167 -15.84 5.68 3.08
CA ALA A 167 -16.28 6.82 2.26
C ALA A 167 -15.47 6.85 0.94
N PRO A 168 -16.08 7.08 -0.23
CA PRO A 168 -15.36 7.00 -1.50
C PRO A 168 -14.29 8.10 -1.61
N SER A 169 -13.19 7.79 -2.29
CA SER A 169 -12.15 8.77 -2.63
C SER A 169 -12.14 9.06 -4.12
N VAL A 170 -11.81 10.28 -4.51
CA VAL A 170 -11.86 10.73 -5.91
C VAL A 170 -10.50 11.25 -6.34
N ALA A 171 -10.11 10.93 -7.57
CA ALA A 171 -8.96 11.50 -8.25
C ALA A 171 -9.43 12.21 -9.51
N THR A 172 -9.01 13.46 -9.71
CA THR A 172 -9.36 14.27 -10.88
C THR A 172 -8.14 14.97 -11.46
N CYS A 173 -8.04 15.02 -12.79
CA CYS A 173 -7.05 15.82 -13.49
C CYS A 173 -7.52 16.21 -14.89
N ASP A 174 -6.80 17.16 -15.50
CA ASP A 174 -6.86 17.43 -16.93
C ASP A 174 -5.57 16.94 -17.59
N SER A 175 -5.65 16.49 -18.84
CA SER A 175 -4.45 16.13 -19.59
C SER A 175 -3.67 17.37 -20.03
N THR A 176 -2.35 17.24 -20.19
CA THR A 176 -1.54 18.28 -20.83
C THR A 176 -1.98 18.51 -22.27
N ALA A 177 -1.97 19.78 -22.70
CA ALA A 177 -2.22 20.17 -24.08
C ALA A 177 -1.20 19.53 -25.05
N GLY A 178 -1.65 19.08 -26.23
CA GLY A 178 -0.76 18.52 -27.26
C GLY A 178 -0.20 17.14 -26.92
N LEU A 179 -0.64 16.54 -25.81
CA LEU A 179 -0.19 15.24 -25.34
C LEU A 179 -0.86 14.09 -26.08
N VAL A 180 -1.49 14.27 -27.25
CA VAL A 180 -2.31 13.22 -27.88
C VAL A 180 -1.92 13.03 -29.33
N GLY A 181 -1.64 11.78 -29.72
CA GLY A 181 -1.26 11.43 -31.09
C GLY A 181 -2.41 11.53 -32.09
N THR A 182 -3.64 11.11 -31.71
CA THR A 182 -4.82 11.20 -32.58
C THR A 182 -6.11 11.43 -31.77
N VAL A 183 -7.04 12.23 -32.32
CA VAL A 183 -8.37 12.45 -31.74
C VAL A 183 -9.16 11.13 -31.66
N THR A 184 -8.98 10.26 -32.64
CA THR A 184 -9.66 8.96 -32.73
C THR A 184 -9.35 8.08 -31.53
N ASP A 185 -8.09 8.01 -31.07
CA ASP A 185 -7.70 7.20 -29.89
C ASP A 185 -8.36 7.69 -28.60
N LEU A 186 -8.56 9.00 -28.46
CA LEU A 186 -9.23 9.57 -27.29
C LEU A 186 -10.72 9.27 -27.30
N LEU A 187 -11.37 9.33 -28.47
CA LEU A 187 -12.80 9.06 -28.60
C LEU A 187 -13.15 7.59 -28.32
N LEU A 188 -12.16 6.68 -28.38
CA LEU A 188 -12.32 5.30 -27.90
C LEU A 188 -12.43 5.20 -26.37
N GLY A 189 -12.16 6.30 -25.65
CA GLY A 189 -12.23 6.39 -24.20
C GLY A 189 -10.85 6.36 -23.54
N TYR A 190 -10.87 6.16 -22.23
CA TYR A 190 -9.68 6.11 -21.41
C TYR A 190 -9.81 5.04 -20.31
N THR A 191 -8.69 4.73 -19.68
CA THR A 191 -8.59 3.86 -18.53
C THR A 191 -8.02 4.64 -17.35
N ALA A 192 -8.61 4.48 -16.18
CA ALA A 192 -8.01 4.85 -14.91
C ALA A 192 -7.48 3.59 -14.24
N SER A 193 -6.30 3.65 -13.64
CA SER A 193 -5.68 2.48 -13.00
C SER A 193 -5.09 2.82 -11.64
N PHE A 194 -5.37 1.94 -10.69
CA PHE A 194 -4.75 1.87 -9.38
C PHE A 194 -3.92 0.58 -9.32
N ALA A 195 -2.64 0.69 -8.95
CA ALA A 195 -1.70 -0.43 -8.96
C ALA A 195 -1.93 -1.45 -7.82
N GLY A 196 -2.80 -1.15 -6.85
CA GLY A 196 -2.89 -1.97 -5.64
C GLY A 196 -1.71 -1.72 -4.69
N ARG A 197 -1.71 -2.46 -3.59
CA ARG A 197 -0.58 -2.58 -2.66
C ARG A 197 -0.59 -4.00 -2.10
N ASP A 198 0.52 -4.71 -2.23
CA ASP A 198 0.63 -6.12 -1.83
C ASP A 198 0.12 -6.36 -0.40
N GLY A 199 -0.77 -7.34 -0.27
CA GLY A 199 -1.37 -7.73 1.02
C GLY A 199 -2.33 -6.70 1.63
N LEU A 200 -2.59 -5.58 0.95
CA LEU A 200 -3.38 -4.48 1.49
C LEU A 200 -4.53 -4.04 0.58
N PHE A 201 -4.35 -3.97 -0.73
CA PHE A 201 -5.41 -3.62 -1.68
C PHE A 201 -5.13 -4.23 -3.05
N GLU A 202 -6.14 -4.83 -3.66
CA GLU A 202 -6.03 -5.33 -5.04
C GLU A 202 -5.92 -4.20 -6.05
N ALA A 203 -5.11 -4.43 -7.10
CA ALA A 203 -5.06 -3.54 -8.25
C ALA A 203 -6.45 -3.41 -8.89
N SER A 204 -6.75 -2.25 -9.44
CA SER A 204 -8.07 -1.98 -10.00
C SER A 204 -8.01 -1.05 -11.20
N THR A 205 -8.91 -1.27 -12.15
CA THR A 205 -9.01 -0.48 -13.38
C THR A 205 -10.44 -0.11 -13.68
N GLY A 206 -10.66 1.14 -14.07
CA GLY A 206 -11.97 1.67 -14.51
C GLY A 206 -11.88 2.19 -15.94
N ASN A 207 -12.94 1.97 -16.73
CA ASN A 207 -13.04 2.49 -18.10
C ASN A 207 -13.94 3.73 -18.12
N GLY A 208 -13.46 4.82 -18.72
CA GLY A 208 -14.21 6.05 -18.92
C GLY A 208 -14.40 6.36 -20.40
N THR A 209 -15.45 7.10 -20.73
CA THR A 209 -15.72 7.56 -22.09
C THR A 209 -15.24 8.99 -22.27
N VAL A 210 -14.89 9.37 -23.50
CA VAL A 210 -14.55 10.76 -23.85
C VAL A 210 -15.54 11.25 -24.89
N LYS A 211 -16.14 12.42 -24.64
CA LYS A 211 -17.01 13.09 -25.60
C LYS A 211 -16.38 14.39 -26.08
N LEU A 212 -16.55 14.72 -27.35
CA LEU A 212 -16.15 16.01 -27.87
C LEU A 212 -17.04 17.12 -27.28
N LEU A 213 -16.46 18.21 -26.81
CA LEU A 213 -17.23 19.43 -26.56
C LEU A 213 -17.62 20.03 -27.91
N GLY A 214 -18.93 20.21 -28.10
CA GLY A 214 -19.52 20.89 -29.25
C GLY A 214 -19.27 22.39 -29.19
#